data_AF-A0A1F9R451-F1
#
_entry.id   AF-A0A1F9R451-F1
#
_cell.length_a   1.000
_cell.length_b   1.000
_cell.length_c   1.000
_cell.angle_alpha   90.00
_cell.angle_beta   90.00
_cell.angle_gamma   90.00
#
_symmetry.space_group_name_H-M   'P 1'
#
loop_
_entity.id
_entity.type
_entity.pdbx_description
1 polymer ?
#
loop_
_entity_poly.entity_id
_entity_poly.type
_entity_poly.pdbx_seq_one_letter_code
_entity_poly.pdbx_strand_id
1 'polypeptide(L)' 'MRLAFQRGARGSGVTRLEGLVMHPTHKDLMLGKLKKQLGCGGALKNGTFEFQGDHRDKLGQIMHADGYRVKRIGG' A
#
# COMPACT_ATOMS: atom_id res chain seq x y z
N MET A 1 -8.57 -3.95 5.59
CA MET A 1 -7.62 -2.84 5.38
C MET A 1 -8.22 -1.72 4.56
N ARG A 2 -7.68 -0.52 4.69
CA ARG A 2 -8.11 0.71 4.02
C ARG A 2 -7.06 1.11 2.99
N LEU A 3 -7.45 1.13 1.71
CA LEU A 3 -6.56 1.47 0.59
C LEU A 3 -7.00 2.80 0.00
N ALA A 4 -6.26 3.86 0.29
CA ALA A 4 -6.51 5.20 -0.23
C ALA A 4 -5.56 5.54 -1.38
N PHE A 5 -6.00 6.38 -2.29
CA PHE A 5 -5.13 6.97 -3.31
C PHE A 5 -5.24 8.48 -3.25
N GLN A 6 -4.13 9.13 -2.94
CA GLN A 6 -3.99 10.57 -2.97
C GLN A 6 -3.42 10.97 -4.33
N ARG A 7 -4.23 11.65 -5.14
CA ARG A 7 -3.75 12.29 -6.38
C ARG A 7 -2.87 13.48 -5.99
N GLY A 8 -1.60 13.48 -6.38
CA GLY A 8 -0.74 14.67 -6.26
C GLY A 8 -0.78 15.53 -7.52
N ALA A 9 -0.20 16.73 -7.42
CA ALA A 9 -0.09 17.66 -8.54
C ALA A 9 0.90 17.11 -9.60
N ARG A 10 0.56 17.25 -10.90
CA ARG A 10 1.33 16.75 -12.07
C ARG A 10 1.51 15.22 -12.14
N GLY A 11 0.48 14.43 -11.88
CA GLY A 11 0.49 12.98 -12.15
C GLY A 11 1.26 12.13 -11.12
N SER A 12 1.86 12.75 -10.10
CA SER A 12 2.50 12.05 -8.99
C SER A 12 1.46 11.68 -7.93
N GLY A 13 0.75 10.56 -8.14
CA GLY A 13 -0.15 9.99 -7.14
C GLY A 13 0.61 9.23 -6.04
N VAL A 14 -0.04 9.00 -4.90
CA VAL A 14 0.48 8.19 -3.78
C VAL A 14 -0.64 7.29 -3.25
N THR A 15 -0.41 5.98 -3.24
CA THR A 15 -1.30 4.98 -2.66
C THR A 15 -0.95 4.75 -1.20
N ARG A 16 -1.91 4.96 -0.28
CA ARG A 16 -1.76 4.67 1.14
C ARG A 16 -2.52 3.41 1.53
N LEU A 17 -1.89 2.54 2.30
CA LEU A 17 -2.47 1.32 2.84
C LEU A 17 -2.43 1.35 4.37
N GLU A 18 -3.62 1.45 4.96
CA GLU A 18 -3.87 1.55 6.39
C GLU A 18 -4.61 0.34 6.95
N GLY A 19 -4.52 0.15 8.26
CA GLY A 19 -5.23 -0.92 8.98
C GLY A 19 -4.52 -2.28 8.95
N LEU A 20 -3.18 -2.27 8.84
CA LEU A 20 -2.35 -3.43 9.13
C LEU A 20 -2.02 -3.50 10.62
N VAL A 21 -2.70 -4.40 11.31
CA VAL A 21 -2.46 -4.72 12.71
C VAL A 21 -1.48 -5.89 12.75
N MET A 22 -0.19 -5.55 12.73
CA MET A 22 0.90 -6.52 12.74
C MET A 22 2.12 -5.90 13.43
N HIS A 23 3.02 -6.75 13.92
CA HIS A 23 4.24 -6.29 14.60
C HIS A 23 5.09 -5.40 13.67
N PRO A 24 5.73 -4.32 14.15
CA PRO A 24 6.56 -3.43 13.34
C PRO A 24 7.62 -4.15 12.52
N THR A 25 8.26 -5.19 13.06
CA THR A 25 9.22 -6.04 12.33
C THR A 25 8.61 -6.69 11.09
N HIS A 26 7.38 -7.23 11.21
CA HIS A 26 6.70 -7.84 10.08
C HIS A 26 6.25 -6.77 9.08
N LYS A 27 5.94 -5.54 9.53
CA LYS A 27 5.58 -4.43 8.62
C LYS A 27 6.74 -4.09 7.69
N ASP A 28 7.96 -4.03 8.22
CA ASP A 28 9.14 -3.71 7.43
C ASP A 28 9.45 -4.80 6.40
N LEU A 29 9.37 -6.08 6.81
CA LEU A 29 9.46 -7.25 5.92
C LEU A 29 8.41 -7.20 4.80
N MET A 30 7.16 -6.88 5.14
CA MET A 30 6.08 -6.72 4.17
C MET A 30 6.32 -5.55 3.23
N LEU A 31 6.79 -4.41 3.74
CA LEU A 31 7.14 -3.25 2.92
C LEU A 31 8.20 -3.63 1.89
N GLY A 32 9.25 -4.35 2.31
CA GLY A 32 10.29 -4.85 1.41
C GLY A 32 9.73 -5.74 0.31
N LYS A 33 8.86 -6.71 0.66
CA LYS A 33 8.17 -7.56 -0.33
C LYS A 33 7.30 -6.76 -1.29
N LEU A 34 6.48 -5.84 -0.77
CA LEU A 34 5.57 -5.02 -1.57
C LEU A 34 6.33 -4.09 -2.51
N LYS A 35 7.41 -3.44 -2.05
CA LYS A 35 8.30 -2.63 -2.91
C LYS A 35 8.88 -3.47 -4.05
N LYS A 36 9.31 -4.70 -3.76
CA LYS A 36 9.87 -5.62 -4.77
C LYS A 36 8.82 -6.08 -5.79
N GLN A 37 7.59 -6.34 -5.37
CA GLN A 37 6.50 -6.73 -6.30
C GLN A 37 5.94 -5.55 -7.11
N LEU A 38 5.81 -4.38 -6.48
CA LEU A 38 5.26 -3.19 -7.13
C LEU A 38 6.29 -2.51 -8.03
N GLY A 39 7.59 -2.73 -7.79
CA GLY A 39 8.68 -2.07 -8.51
C GLY A 39 8.70 -0.57 -8.27
N CYS A 40 8.14 -0.11 -7.15
CA CYS A 40 7.94 1.30 -6.86
C CYS A 40 8.46 1.68 -5.47
N GLY A 41 8.78 2.96 -5.30
CA GLY A 41 9.16 3.54 -4.02
C GLY A 41 7.99 3.48 -3.03
N GLY A 42 8.25 2.92 -1.86
CA GLY A 42 7.30 2.91 -0.75
C GLY A 42 7.97 3.13 0.59
N ALA A 43 7.22 3.68 1.53
CA ALA A 43 7.64 4.03 2.88
C ALA A 43 6.61 3.52 3.91
N LEU A 44 7.08 3.14 5.10
CA LEU A 44 6.22 2.88 6.26
C LEU A 44 6.26 4.12 7.15
N LYS A 45 5.12 4.81 7.26
CA LYS A 45 4.99 6.02 8.09
C LYS A 45 3.87 5.81 9.11
N ASN A 46 4.18 5.91 10.39
CA ASN A 46 3.21 5.76 11.49
C ASN A 46 2.35 4.48 11.42
N GLY A 47 2.92 3.37 10.92
CA GLY A 47 2.18 2.12 10.78
C GLY A 47 1.34 1.99 9.50
N THR A 48 1.43 2.97 8.60
CA THR A 48 0.77 3.05 7.29
C THR A 48 1.78 2.92 6.17
N PHE A 49 1.49 2.10 5.16
CA PHE A 49 2.35 2.03 3.98
C PHE A 49 1.94 3.08 2.96
N GLU A 50 2.91 3.81 2.44
CA GLU A 50 2.73 4.79 1.37
C GLU A 50 3.54 4.33 0.16
N PHE A 51 2.93 4.24 -1.01
CA PHE A 51 3.57 3.85 -2.26
C PHE A 51 3.37 4.96 -3.29
N GLN A 52 4.41 5.32 -4.02
CA GLN A 52 4.30 6.27 -5.13
C GLN A 52 3.52 5.63 -6.29
N GLY A 53 2.72 6.40 -7.01
CA GLY A 53 1.88 5.91 -8.12
C GLY A 53 0.52 5.34 -7.71
N ASP A 54 -0.31 5.08 -8.73
CA ASP A 54 -1.57 4.33 -8.58
C ASP A 54 -1.26 2.84 -8.70
N HIS A 55 -1.21 2.18 -7.55
CA HIS A 55 -0.99 0.74 -7.48
C HIS A 55 -2.16 0.03 -6.82
N ARG A 56 -3.33 0.69 -6.75
CA ARG A 56 -4.51 0.17 -6.07
C ARG A 56 -4.96 -1.18 -6.61
N ASP A 57 -4.76 -1.40 -7.91
CA ASP A 57 -5.16 -2.64 -8.56
C ASP A 57 -4.23 -3.80 -8.20
N LYS A 58 -2.91 -3.63 -8.41
CA LYS A 58 -1.89 -4.61 -7.98
C LYS A 58 -1.92 -4.89 -6.48
N LEU A 59 -1.94 -3.85 -5.64
CA LEU A 59 -2.07 -4.01 -4.18
C LEU A 59 -3.36 -4.74 -3.81
N GLY A 60 -4.45 -4.42 -4.50
CA GLY A 60 -5.73 -5.12 -4.41
C GLY A 60 -5.57 -6.62 -4.62
N GLN A 61 -4.99 -7.00 -5.76
CA GLN A 61 -4.78 -8.40 -6.13
C GLN A 61 -3.82 -9.14 -5.20
N ILE A 62 -2.68 -8.53 -4.84
CA ILE A 62 -1.70 -9.12 -3.94
C ILE A 62 -2.34 -9.39 -2.57
N MET A 63 -3.01 -8.39 -2.01
CA MET A 63 -3.68 -8.52 -0.72
C MET A 63 -4.79 -9.57 -0.77
N HIS A 64 -5.60 -9.60 -1.85
CA HIS A 64 -6.61 -10.63 -2.04
C HIS A 64 -6.03 -12.03 -2.17
N ALA A 65 -4.91 -12.19 -2.90
CA ALA A 65 -4.22 -13.46 -3.05
C ALA A 65 -3.63 -13.95 -1.73
N ASP A 66 -3.18 -13.03 -0.87
CA ASP A 66 -2.68 -13.30 0.48
C ASP A 66 -3.83 -13.46 1.51
N GLY A 67 -5.10 -13.44 1.07
CA GLY A 67 -6.29 -13.66 1.90
C GLY A 67 -6.79 -12.42 2.64
N TYR A 68 -6.21 -11.25 2.41
CA TYR A 68 -6.63 -9.99 3.03
C TYR A 68 -7.67 -9.25 2.20
N ARG A 69 -8.72 -8.79 2.89
CA ARG A 69 -9.74 -7.92 2.31
C ARG A 69 -9.35 -6.44 2.40
N VAL A 70 -8.98 -5.87 1.27
CA VAL A 70 -8.69 -4.44 1.10
C VAL A 70 -9.92 -3.69 0.61
N LYS A 71 -10.28 -2.62 1.32
CA LYS A 71 -11.36 -1.71 0.93
C LYS A 71 -10.74 -0.46 0.30
N ARG A 72 -10.99 -0.26 -0.99
CA ARG A 72 -10.60 0.97 -1.70
C ARG A 72 -11.43 2.14 -1.14
N ILE A 73 -10.75 3.16 -0.64
CA ILE A 73 -11.33 4.39 -0.12
C ILE A 73 -10.80 5.56 -0.95
N GLY A 74 -11.60 6.07 -1.87
CA GLY A 74 -11.24 7.20 -2.74
C GLY A 74 -11.84 7.09 -4.13
N GLY A 75 -12.70 8.05 -4.47
CA GLY A 75 -13.17 8.33 -5.83
C GLY A 75 -12.26 9.34 -6.54
#